data_AF-A0A966D0H1-F1
#
_entry.id   AF-A0A966D0H1-F1
#
_cell.length_a   1.000
_cell.length_b   1.000
_cell.length_c   1.000
_cell.angle_alpha   90.00
_cell.angle_beta   90.00
_cell.angle_gamma   90.00
#
_symmetry.space_group_name_H-M   'P 1'
#
loop_
_entity.id
_entity.type
_entity.pdbx_description
1 polymer ?
#
loop_
_entity_poly.entity_id
_entity_poly.type
_entity_poly.pdbx_seq_one_letter_code
_entity_poly.pdbx_strand_id
1 'polypeptide(L)'
;MEGPYKWSVGTDSLEFSFVTSPPDVTEIIMEAQLHIMGVASATDRVVNLSVSQEKTTAGTNHYSFPSQVTVPANQLSAILPVTLKRTADLQENTVRLYIEVSESKDFKPGVNERNHILIKWNDILSMPKNWDDLEEFFGAFSLVKYRFIINTTGVSEFDTNTMSWAQLMNYRIMLKNALDQYNAAHPENPLTDENGQFVTF
;
A
#
# COMPACT_ATOMS: atom_id res chain seq x y z
N MET A 1 13.18 12.32 9.08
CA MET A 1 12.79 10.90 8.94
C MET A 1 12.76 10.63 7.46
N GLU A 2 13.15 9.45 7.03
CA GLU A 2 13.20 9.08 5.61
C GLU A 2 12.40 7.81 5.40
N GLY A 3 11.48 7.83 4.44
CA GLY A 3 10.78 6.62 4.02
C GLY A 3 11.63 5.75 3.11
N PRO A 4 11.24 4.49 2.90
CA PRO A 4 11.92 3.65 1.94
C PRO A 4 11.67 4.17 0.51
N TYR A 5 12.74 4.18 -0.30
CA TYR A 5 12.76 4.79 -1.64
C TYR A 5 11.63 4.32 -2.57
N LYS A 6 11.24 3.04 -2.46
CA LYS A 6 10.14 2.44 -3.23
C LYS A 6 8.80 3.15 -3.10
N TRP A 7 8.60 3.96 -2.06
CA TRP A 7 7.35 4.66 -1.79
C TRP A 7 7.47 6.19 -1.81
N SER A 8 8.68 6.73 -2.01
CA SER A 8 8.98 8.15 -1.82
C SER A 8 9.22 8.92 -3.13
N VAL A 9 8.71 8.44 -4.29
CA VAL A 9 9.05 8.84 -5.68
C VAL A 9 9.19 10.37 -5.89
N GLY A 10 10.33 10.95 -5.46
CA GLY A 10 10.65 12.37 -5.57
C GLY A 10 9.77 13.35 -4.78
N THR A 11 9.01 12.92 -3.77
CA THR A 11 8.15 13.83 -2.97
C THR A 11 8.39 13.72 -1.46
N ASP A 12 7.94 14.72 -0.70
CA ASP A 12 7.95 14.75 0.78
C ASP A 12 6.90 13.80 1.41
N SER A 13 6.15 13.05 0.59
CA SER A 13 5.16 12.07 1.04
C SER A 13 5.44 10.67 0.51
N LEU A 14 5.12 9.68 1.34
CA LEU A 14 5.14 8.27 0.95
C LEU A 14 3.76 7.88 0.45
N GLU A 15 3.67 7.32 -0.74
CA GLU A 15 2.41 6.87 -1.33
C GLU A 15 2.43 5.35 -1.54
N PHE A 16 1.37 4.68 -1.09
CA PHE A 16 1.21 3.24 -1.19
C PHE A 16 -0.24 2.87 -1.56
N SER A 17 -0.42 1.79 -2.32
CA SER A 17 -1.75 1.27 -2.64
C SER A 17 -1.80 -0.25 -2.48
N PHE A 18 -2.84 -0.74 -1.82
CA PHE A 18 -3.14 -2.17 -1.71
C PHE A 18 -3.73 -2.77 -3.00
N VAL A 19 -3.98 -1.96 -4.03
CA VAL A 19 -4.57 -2.42 -5.31
C VAL A 19 -3.78 -3.56 -5.94
N THR A 20 -2.45 -3.47 -5.90
CA THR A 20 -1.54 -4.49 -6.45
C THR A 20 -1.17 -5.56 -5.43
N SER A 21 -1.74 -5.50 -4.22
CA SER A 21 -1.54 -6.50 -3.18
C SER A 21 -2.65 -7.55 -3.25
N PRO A 22 -2.31 -8.85 -3.14
CA PRO A 22 -3.29 -9.92 -3.04
C PRO A 22 -4.36 -9.67 -1.97
N PRO A 23 -5.59 -10.22 -2.11
CA PRO A 23 -6.72 -9.89 -1.23
C PRO A 23 -6.52 -10.33 0.23
N ASP A 24 -5.70 -11.36 0.46
CA ASP A 24 -5.32 -11.88 1.77
C ASP A 24 -4.27 -11.02 2.48
N VAL A 25 -3.59 -10.11 1.76
CA VAL A 25 -2.68 -9.13 2.36
C VAL A 25 -3.52 -8.01 2.98
N THR A 26 -3.68 -8.09 4.29
CA THR A 26 -4.42 -7.11 5.10
C THR A 26 -3.52 -6.07 5.75
N GLU A 27 -2.22 -6.30 5.83
CA GLU A 27 -1.27 -5.39 6.46
C GLU A 27 0.08 -5.38 5.73
N ILE A 28 0.76 -4.23 5.71
CA ILE A 28 2.13 -4.08 5.22
C ILE A 28 2.92 -3.26 6.23
N ILE A 29 4.17 -3.66 6.47
CA ILE A 29 5.09 -2.93 7.35
C ILE A 29 5.96 -2.00 6.50
N MET A 30 5.96 -0.73 6.87
CA MET A 30 6.81 0.30 6.32
C MET A 30 7.93 0.65 7.28
N GLU A 31 9.17 0.40 6.87
CA GLU A 31 10.37 0.72 7.65
C GLU A 31 10.87 2.12 7.30
N ALA A 32 10.50 3.10 8.12
CA ALA A 32 11.02 4.46 8.01
C ALA A 32 12.33 4.59 8.79
N GLN A 33 13.32 5.28 8.23
CA GLN A 33 14.59 5.54 8.87
C GLN A 33 14.55 6.84 9.68
N LEU A 34 14.86 6.73 10.97
CA LEU A 34 15.10 7.86 11.84
C LEU A 34 16.59 8.20 11.81
N HIS A 35 16.92 9.45 11.52
CA HIS A 35 18.27 9.97 11.61
C HIS A 35 18.35 11.01 12.72
N ILE A 36 19.42 10.95 13.51
CA ILE A 36 19.69 11.93 14.55
C ILE A 36 20.84 12.84 14.14
N MET A 37 20.75 14.10 14.52
CA MET A 37 21.81 15.09 14.29
C MET A 37 22.79 15.13 15.47
N GLY A 38 24.05 15.45 15.17
CA GLY A 38 25.10 15.56 16.18
C GLY A 38 26.00 14.32 16.23
N VAL A 39 26.74 14.18 17.33
CA VAL A 39 27.69 13.08 17.52
C VAL A 39 27.00 11.83 18.08
N ALA A 40 27.60 10.67 17.79
CA ALA A 40 27.14 9.42 18.38
C ALA A 40 27.35 9.45 19.89
N SER A 41 26.36 8.97 20.65
CA SER A 41 26.44 8.82 22.12
C SER A 41 26.90 7.42 22.46
N ALA A 42 27.66 7.25 23.54
CA ALA A 42 28.02 5.94 24.08
C ALA A 42 26.84 5.24 24.80
N THR A 43 25.68 5.89 24.89
CA THR A 43 24.46 5.34 25.49
C THR A 43 23.32 5.30 24.48
N ASP A 44 22.36 4.40 24.72
CA ASP A 44 21.09 4.37 24.01
C ASP A 44 20.34 5.70 24.22
N ARG A 45 19.62 6.14 23.19
CA ARG A 45 18.83 7.37 23.19
C ARG A 45 17.43 7.10 22.66
N VAL A 46 16.41 7.67 23.28
CA VAL A 46 15.01 7.40 22.94
C VAL A 46 14.41 8.56 22.14
N VAL A 47 13.82 8.24 20.99
CA VAL A 47 13.02 9.16 20.18
C VAL A 47 11.54 8.93 20.49
N ASN A 48 10.83 9.98 20.90
CA ASN A 48 9.38 9.94 21.07
C ASN A 48 8.68 10.34 19.75
N LEU A 49 7.56 9.70 19.45
CA LEU A 49 6.79 9.90 18.24
C LEU A 49 5.31 10.13 18.57
N SER A 50 4.69 11.08 17.87
CA SER A 50 3.26 11.40 17.99
C SER A 50 2.60 11.51 16.62
N VAL A 51 1.27 11.41 16.61
CA VAL A 51 0.45 11.66 15.41
C VAL A 51 -0.08 13.08 15.46
N SER A 52 0.12 13.84 14.38
CA SER A 52 -0.50 15.16 14.24
C SER A 52 -1.98 14.99 13.90
N GLN A 53 -2.87 15.34 14.85
CA GLN A 53 -4.32 15.21 14.68
C GLN A 53 -4.87 16.13 13.58
N GLU A 54 -4.27 17.31 13.37
CA GLU A 54 -4.71 18.25 12.35
C GLU A 54 -4.34 17.79 10.93
N LYS A 55 -3.21 17.08 10.79
CA LYS A 55 -2.67 16.65 9.50
C LYS A 55 -3.02 15.21 9.15
N THR A 56 -3.57 14.43 10.07
CA THR A 56 -3.93 13.02 9.86
C THR A 56 -5.40 12.86 9.53
N THR A 57 -5.73 12.07 8.51
CA THR A 57 -7.11 11.62 8.23
C THR A 57 -7.31 10.15 8.52
N ALA A 58 -6.22 9.39 8.71
CA ALA A 58 -6.29 7.97 9.05
C ALA A 58 -6.86 7.76 10.47
N GLY A 59 -7.85 6.88 10.58
CA GLY A 59 -8.34 6.38 11.87
C GLY A 59 -7.33 5.46 12.55
N THR A 60 -7.50 5.24 13.86
CA THR A 60 -6.63 4.36 14.65
C THR A 60 -6.67 2.89 14.22
N ASN A 61 -7.71 2.49 13.48
CA ASN A 61 -7.84 1.18 12.84
C ASN A 61 -6.98 1.03 11.57
N HIS A 62 -6.46 2.12 11.00
CA HIS A 62 -5.72 2.07 9.73
C HIS A 62 -4.21 1.84 9.93
N TYR A 63 -3.66 2.01 11.14
CA TYR A 63 -2.22 1.92 11.35
C TYR A 63 -1.82 1.43 12.75
N SER A 64 -0.56 1.04 12.90
CA SER A 64 0.10 0.84 14.19
C SER A 64 1.59 1.15 14.06
N PHE A 65 2.19 1.76 15.07
CA PHE A 65 3.63 2.01 15.15
C PHE A 65 4.04 2.19 16.62
N PRO A 66 5.31 1.95 16.99
CA PRO A 66 5.77 2.20 18.34
C PRO A 66 5.88 3.70 18.60
N SER A 67 5.27 4.19 19.69
CA SER A 67 5.38 5.60 20.10
C SER A 67 6.79 6.01 20.55
N GLN A 68 7.69 5.04 20.72
CA GLN A 68 9.10 5.25 21.08
C GLN A 68 10.00 4.33 20.25
N VAL A 69 11.10 4.89 19.74
CA VAL A 69 12.16 4.14 19.07
C VAL A 69 13.48 4.41 19.76
N THR A 70 14.26 3.35 20.03
CA THR A 70 15.59 3.47 20.62
C THR A 70 16.63 3.54 19.52
N VAL A 71 17.48 4.57 19.58
CA VAL A 71 18.72 4.67 18.81
C VAL A 71 19.83 4.06 19.68
N PRO A 72 20.41 2.91 19.28
CA PRO A 72 21.44 2.25 20.08
C PRO A 72 22.68 3.11 20.30
N ALA A 73 23.44 2.80 21.34
CA ALA A 73 24.76 3.36 21.58
C ALA A 73 25.64 3.27 20.31
N ASN A 74 26.38 4.34 20.05
CA ASN A 74 27.27 4.54 18.91
C ASN A 74 26.58 4.56 17.54
N GLN A 75 25.24 4.55 17.48
CA GLN A 75 24.48 4.68 16.23
C GLN A 75 23.93 6.10 16.04
N LEU A 76 23.72 6.46 14.76
CA LEU A 76 23.11 7.72 14.33
C LEU A 76 21.75 7.53 13.63
N SER A 77 21.25 6.30 13.62
CA SER A 77 19.95 5.99 13.05
C SER A 77 19.27 4.82 13.73
N ALA A 78 17.95 4.76 13.59
CA ALA A 78 17.12 3.63 13.99
C ALA A 78 15.97 3.44 12.99
N ILE A 79 15.33 2.27 13.04
CA ILE A 79 14.17 1.96 12.19
C ILE A 79 12.88 2.21 12.99
N LEU A 80 11.96 2.95 12.38
CA LEU A 80 10.57 3.09 12.78
C LEU A 80 9.71 2.17 11.91
N PRO A 81 9.24 1.03 12.43
CA PRO A 81 8.27 0.20 11.73
C PRO A 81 6.86 0.81 11.86
N VAL A 82 6.22 1.10 10.72
CA VAL A 82 4.85 1.57 10.62
C VAL A 82 4.02 0.52 9.90
N THR A 83 3.13 -0.14 10.61
CA THR A 83 2.16 -1.07 10.02
C THR A 83 1.00 -0.29 9.43
N LEU A 84 0.79 -0.42 8.12
CA LEU A 84 -0.37 0.09 7.40
C LEU A 84 -1.38 -1.06 7.26
N LYS A 85 -2.65 -0.78 7.55
CA LYS A 85 -3.73 -1.77 7.51
C LYS A 85 -4.67 -1.49 6.34
N ARG A 86 -5.15 -2.56 5.72
CA ARG A 86 -6.14 -2.55 4.65
C ARG A 86 -7.53 -2.66 5.26
N THR A 87 -8.27 -1.57 5.27
CA THR A 87 -9.67 -1.52 5.74
C THR A 87 -10.62 -1.27 4.56
N ALA A 88 -11.89 -1.66 4.71
CA ALA A 88 -12.85 -1.63 3.61
C ALA A 88 -13.08 -0.22 3.04
N ASP A 89 -13.02 0.81 3.90
CA ASP A 89 -13.18 2.22 3.51
C ASP A 89 -12.07 2.74 2.59
N LEU A 90 -10.91 2.06 2.54
CA LEU A 90 -9.81 2.42 1.65
C LEU A 90 -10.09 2.16 0.18
N GLN A 91 -11.13 1.37 -0.14
CA GLN A 91 -11.57 1.18 -1.53
C GLN A 91 -12.21 2.44 -2.12
N GLU A 92 -12.61 3.39 -1.26
CA GLU A 92 -13.23 4.66 -1.66
C GLU A 92 -12.38 5.87 -1.24
N ASN A 93 -11.57 5.73 -0.19
CA ASN A 93 -10.87 6.85 0.43
C ASN A 93 -9.35 6.66 0.42
N THR A 94 -8.64 7.75 0.14
CA THR A 94 -7.21 7.82 0.47
C THR A 94 -7.04 8.45 1.84
N VAL A 95 -6.39 7.71 2.74
CA VAL A 95 -6.10 8.19 4.09
C VAL A 95 -4.66 8.67 4.18
N ARG A 96 -4.39 9.58 5.13
CA ARG A 96 -3.06 10.09 5.38
C ARG A 96 -2.71 10.03 6.86
N LEU A 97 -1.49 9.61 7.17
CA LEU A 97 -0.90 9.56 8.51
C LEU A 97 0.31 10.48 8.57
N TYR A 98 0.30 11.38 9.54
CA TYR A 98 1.41 12.30 9.78
C TYR A 98 2.03 11.99 11.15
N ILE A 99 3.21 11.37 11.14
CA ILE A 99 3.97 11.06 12.35
C ILE A 99 5.06 12.12 12.51
N GLU A 100 5.19 12.66 13.71
CA GLU A 100 6.17 13.68 14.06
C GLU A 100 6.98 13.30 15.29
N VAL A 101 8.22 13.80 15.38
CA VAL A 101 9.07 13.63 16.55
C VAL A 101 8.59 14.57 17.66
N SER A 102 8.25 14.00 18.81
CA SER A 102 7.95 14.75 20.03
C SER A 102 9.21 14.95 20.86
N GLU A 103 9.18 15.93 21.78
CA GLU A 103 10.25 16.10 22.76
C GLU A 103 10.43 14.83 23.61
N SER A 104 11.68 14.49 23.85
CA SER A 104 12.11 13.36 24.68
C SER A 104 13.21 13.82 25.64
N LYS A 105 13.64 12.94 26.53
CA LYS A 105 14.77 13.21 27.42
C LYS A 105 16.07 13.50 26.63
N ASP A 106 16.23 12.85 25.47
CA ASP A 106 17.50 12.85 24.71
C ASP A 106 17.45 13.75 23.46
N PHE A 107 16.26 14.05 22.94
CA PHE A 107 16.06 14.82 21.72
C PHE A 107 14.97 15.87 21.85
N LYS A 108 15.26 17.05 21.30
CA LYS A 108 14.27 18.08 21.00
C LYS A 108 13.80 17.96 19.54
N PRO A 109 12.59 18.42 19.20
CA PRO A 109 12.16 18.51 17.81
C PRO A 109 13.20 19.28 16.99
N GLY A 110 13.72 18.64 15.94
CA GLY A 110 14.74 19.22 15.05
C GLY A 110 14.15 20.21 14.05
N VAL A 111 14.82 20.39 12.91
CA VAL A 111 14.33 21.23 11.80
C VAL A 111 12.96 20.72 11.33
N ASN A 112 11.98 21.63 11.25
CA ASN A 112 10.58 21.32 10.94
C ASN A 112 10.39 20.53 9.63
N GLU A 113 11.29 20.67 8.66
CA GLU A 113 11.21 19.98 7.37
C GLU A 113 11.57 18.48 7.46
N ARG A 114 12.27 18.04 8.52
CA ARG A 114 12.78 16.65 8.63
C ARG A 114 12.35 15.94 9.90
N ASN A 115 11.55 16.58 10.75
CA ASN A 115 11.07 16.02 12.01
C ASN A 115 9.76 15.22 11.88
N HIS A 116 9.28 14.99 10.65
CA HIS A 116 8.02 14.31 10.39
C HIS A 116 8.11 13.37 9.18
N ILE A 117 7.09 12.53 9.02
CA ILE A 117 6.86 11.70 7.84
C ILE A 117 5.36 11.69 7.53
N LEU A 118 5.02 11.87 6.26
CA LEU A 118 3.64 11.81 5.76
C LEU A 118 3.48 10.56 4.91
N ILE A 119 2.57 9.68 5.32
CA ILE A 119 2.24 8.45 4.61
C ILE A 119 0.82 8.56 4.10
N LYS A 120 0.58 8.33 2.81
CA LYS A 120 -0.75 8.25 2.21
C LYS A 120 -0.96 6.86 1.63
N TRP A 121 -2.12 6.26 1.89
CA TRP A 121 -2.45 4.98 1.30
C TRP A 121 -3.93 4.77 1.07
N ASN A 122 -4.23 3.84 0.16
CA ASN A 122 -5.57 3.47 -0.24
C ASN A 122 -5.63 2.03 -0.79
N ASP A 123 -6.82 1.63 -1.23
CA ASP A 123 -7.09 0.41 -2.00
C ASP A 123 -8.10 0.71 -3.13
N ILE A 124 -8.02 1.93 -3.69
CA ILE A 124 -8.98 2.41 -4.69
C ILE A 124 -8.68 1.75 -6.03
N LEU A 125 -9.56 0.85 -6.43
CA LEU A 125 -9.55 0.25 -7.76
C LEU A 125 -10.63 0.91 -8.61
N SER A 126 -10.23 1.62 -9.66
CA SER A 126 -11.16 2.24 -10.61
C SER A 126 -11.15 1.52 -11.96
N MET A 127 -12.28 1.55 -12.65
CA MET A 127 -12.38 1.04 -14.01
C MET A 127 -11.39 1.77 -14.95
N PRO A 128 -10.57 1.03 -15.74
CA PRO A 128 -9.74 1.62 -16.78
C PRO A 128 -10.59 2.36 -17.82
N LYS A 129 -10.07 3.50 -18.32
CA LYS A 129 -10.80 4.30 -19.33
C LYS A 129 -11.05 3.57 -20.64
N ASN A 130 -10.19 2.62 -20.98
CA ASN A 130 -10.26 1.81 -22.19
C ASN A 130 -10.92 0.45 -21.96
N TRP A 131 -11.70 0.27 -20.88
CA TRP A 131 -12.34 -1.01 -20.62
C TRP A 131 -13.24 -1.46 -21.76
N ASP A 132 -13.91 -0.53 -22.45
CA ASP A 132 -14.73 -0.81 -23.63
C ASP A 132 -13.95 -1.56 -24.71
N ASP A 133 -12.67 -1.25 -24.91
CA ASP A 133 -11.78 -1.96 -25.85
C ASP A 133 -11.30 -3.31 -25.31
N LEU A 134 -11.26 -3.46 -23.98
CA LEU A 134 -10.82 -4.68 -23.31
C LEU A 134 -11.96 -5.69 -23.10
N GLU A 135 -13.21 -5.27 -23.24
CA GLU A 135 -14.40 -6.09 -23.02
C GLU A 135 -14.43 -7.33 -23.94
N GLU A 136 -13.90 -7.24 -25.16
CA GLU A 136 -13.76 -8.39 -26.07
C GLU A 136 -12.90 -9.52 -25.45
N PHE A 137 -11.92 -9.17 -24.64
CA PHE A 137 -10.94 -10.11 -24.06
C PHE A 137 -11.33 -10.55 -22.66
N PHE A 138 -11.85 -9.64 -21.83
CA PHE A 138 -12.09 -9.88 -20.41
C PHE A 138 -13.57 -9.86 -20.02
N GLY A 139 -14.46 -9.48 -20.92
CA GLY A 139 -15.90 -9.34 -20.68
C GLY A 139 -16.27 -8.15 -19.80
N ALA A 140 -17.52 -8.14 -19.33
CA ALA A 140 -18.07 -7.06 -18.51
C ALA A 140 -17.18 -6.74 -17.29
N PHE A 141 -17.03 -5.45 -16.99
CA PHE A 141 -16.24 -4.99 -15.87
C PHE A 141 -16.88 -5.40 -14.53
N SER A 142 -16.03 -5.81 -13.60
CA SER A 142 -16.35 -5.80 -12.18
C SER A 142 -15.07 -5.56 -11.38
N LEU A 143 -15.19 -4.99 -10.19
CA LEU A 143 -14.04 -4.70 -9.33
C LEU A 143 -13.32 -5.98 -8.93
N VAL A 144 -14.06 -7.04 -8.60
CA VAL A 144 -13.47 -8.35 -8.25
C VAL A 144 -12.74 -8.95 -9.45
N LYS A 145 -13.33 -8.87 -10.65
CA LYS A 145 -12.67 -9.36 -11.88
C LYS A 145 -11.38 -8.61 -12.13
N TYR A 146 -11.41 -7.27 -12.09
CA TYR A 146 -10.22 -6.50 -12.40
C TYR A 146 -9.11 -6.72 -11.35
N ARG A 147 -9.46 -6.85 -10.08
CA ARG A 147 -8.51 -7.23 -9.02
C ARG A 147 -7.93 -8.63 -9.26
N PHE A 148 -8.74 -9.59 -9.68
CA PHE A 148 -8.28 -10.92 -10.06
C PHE A 148 -7.30 -10.87 -11.25
N ILE A 149 -7.57 -10.01 -12.24
CA ILE A 149 -6.66 -9.80 -13.38
C ILE A 149 -5.30 -9.29 -12.91
N ILE A 150 -5.28 -8.21 -12.11
CA ILE A 150 -4.04 -7.61 -11.62
C ILE A 150 -3.23 -8.60 -10.80
N ASN A 151 -3.88 -9.33 -9.89
CA ASN A 151 -3.21 -10.29 -9.02
C ASN A 151 -2.67 -11.51 -9.77
N THR A 152 -3.35 -11.94 -10.83
CA THR A 152 -2.92 -13.10 -11.63
C THR A 152 -1.80 -12.74 -12.61
N THR A 153 -1.91 -11.57 -13.25
CA THR A 153 -0.99 -11.18 -14.34
C THR A 153 0.20 -10.36 -13.83
N GLY A 154 0.07 -9.68 -12.69
CA GLY A 154 1.00 -8.64 -12.23
C GLY A 154 0.93 -7.36 -13.07
N VAL A 155 -0.03 -7.25 -13.99
CA VAL A 155 -0.18 -6.13 -14.92
C VAL A 155 -1.40 -5.30 -14.52
N SER A 156 -1.18 -4.01 -14.27
CA SER A 156 -2.23 -3.04 -13.89
C SER A 156 -2.72 -2.17 -15.04
N GLU A 157 -2.12 -2.28 -16.22
CA GLU A 157 -2.48 -1.50 -17.41
C GLU A 157 -2.42 -2.38 -18.66
N PHE A 158 -3.56 -2.52 -19.33
CA PHE A 158 -3.69 -3.21 -20.62
C PHE A 158 -4.02 -2.18 -21.68
N ASP A 159 -3.22 -2.09 -22.73
CA ASP A 159 -3.42 -1.12 -23.81
C ASP A 159 -3.46 -1.86 -25.15
N THR A 160 -4.57 -1.74 -25.85
CA THR A 160 -4.84 -2.39 -27.14
C THR A 160 -4.02 -1.79 -28.29
N ASN A 161 -3.41 -0.61 -28.09
CA ASN A 161 -2.50 -0.01 -29.07
C ASN A 161 -1.09 -0.59 -29.00
N THR A 162 -0.68 -1.10 -27.84
CA THR A 162 0.67 -1.61 -27.58
C THR A 162 0.72 -3.13 -27.45
N MET A 163 -0.35 -3.74 -26.95
CA MET A 163 -0.50 -5.19 -26.85
C MET A 163 -1.20 -5.75 -28.09
N SER A 164 -0.61 -6.77 -28.70
CA SER A 164 -1.25 -7.49 -29.79
C SER A 164 -2.48 -8.27 -29.32
N TRP A 165 -3.42 -8.49 -30.22
CA TRP A 165 -4.60 -9.34 -29.99
C TRP A 165 -4.23 -10.72 -29.42
N ALA A 166 -3.14 -11.33 -29.93
CA ALA A 166 -2.66 -12.62 -29.45
C ALA A 166 -2.13 -12.57 -28.00
N GLN A 167 -1.50 -11.47 -27.60
CA GLN A 167 -1.06 -11.28 -26.20
C GLN A 167 -2.25 -11.13 -25.26
N LEU A 168 -3.26 -10.34 -25.64
CA LEU A 168 -4.49 -10.17 -24.85
C LEU A 168 -5.28 -11.50 -24.75
N MET A 169 -5.34 -12.26 -25.84
CA MET A 169 -5.93 -13.61 -25.82
C MET A 169 -5.15 -14.58 -24.93
N ASN A 170 -3.82 -14.49 -24.89
CA ASN A 170 -3.01 -15.29 -23.98
C ASN A 170 -3.32 -14.95 -22.51
N TYR A 171 -3.42 -13.65 -22.18
CA TYR A 171 -3.86 -13.23 -20.84
C TYR A 171 -5.23 -13.80 -20.50
N ARG A 172 -6.20 -13.75 -21.42
CA ARG A 172 -7.52 -14.36 -21.23
C ARG A 172 -7.44 -15.85 -20.89
N ILE A 173 -6.63 -16.63 -21.63
CA ILE A 173 -6.44 -18.07 -21.36
C ILE A 173 -5.82 -18.29 -19.98
N MET A 174 -4.79 -17.52 -19.63
CA MET A 174 -4.15 -17.59 -18.31
C MET A 174 -5.14 -17.28 -17.19
N LEU A 175 -5.95 -16.24 -17.36
CA LEU A 175 -6.98 -15.83 -16.39
C LEU A 175 -8.07 -16.89 -16.23
N LYS A 176 -8.51 -17.50 -17.34
CA LYS A 176 -9.46 -18.61 -17.30
C LYS A 176 -8.92 -19.78 -16.49
N ASN A 177 -7.70 -20.21 -16.76
CA ASN A 177 -7.05 -21.31 -16.04
C ASN A 177 -6.88 -20.99 -14.55
N ALA A 178 -6.48 -19.76 -14.22
CA ALA A 178 -6.35 -19.32 -12.83
C ALA A 178 -7.72 -19.30 -12.12
N LEU A 179 -8.78 -18.85 -12.80
CA LEU A 179 -10.12 -18.82 -12.26
C LEU A 179 -10.65 -20.24 -11.99
N ASP A 180 -10.42 -21.16 -12.93
CA ASP A 180 -10.79 -22.57 -12.77
C ASP A 180 -10.06 -23.20 -11.58
N GLN A 181 -8.76 -22.92 -11.43
CA GLN A 181 -7.99 -23.36 -10.26
C GLN A 181 -8.51 -22.77 -8.95
N TYR A 182 -8.83 -21.47 -8.94
CA TYR A 182 -9.42 -20.82 -7.78
C TYR A 182 -10.74 -21.46 -7.38
N ASN A 183 -11.67 -21.64 -8.34
CA ASN A 183 -12.97 -22.23 -8.09
C ASN A 183 -12.88 -23.70 -7.66
N ALA A 184 -11.93 -24.46 -8.21
CA ALA A 184 -11.66 -25.84 -7.79
C ALA A 184 -11.12 -25.93 -6.35
N ALA A 185 -10.33 -24.93 -5.92
CA ALA A 185 -9.86 -24.82 -4.54
C ALA A 185 -10.93 -24.29 -3.57
N HIS A 186 -11.96 -23.61 -4.09
CA HIS A 186 -13.06 -23.01 -3.30
C HIS A 186 -14.44 -23.49 -3.80
N PRO A 187 -14.75 -24.81 -3.74
CA PRO A 187 -15.98 -25.35 -4.34
C PRO A 187 -17.27 -24.82 -3.70
N GLU A 188 -17.22 -24.43 -2.42
CA GLU A 188 -18.37 -23.84 -1.70
C GLU A 188 -18.45 -22.31 -1.85
N ASN A 189 -17.38 -21.67 -2.33
CA ASN A 189 -17.30 -20.22 -2.48
C ASN A 189 -16.54 -19.84 -3.77
N PRO A 190 -17.05 -20.21 -4.95
CA PRO A 190 -16.48 -19.80 -6.23
C PRO A 190 -16.46 -18.28 -6.34
N LEU A 191 -15.57 -17.75 -7.18
CA LEU A 191 -15.36 -16.31 -7.28
C LEU A 191 -16.60 -15.60 -7.86
N THR A 192 -17.25 -14.80 -7.03
CA THR A 192 -18.33 -13.89 -7.42
C THR A 192 -17.88 -12.44 -7.37
N ASP A 193 -18.43 -11.62 -8.24
CA ASP A 193 -18.24 -10.18 -8.23
C ASP A 193 -19.02 -9.47 -7.11
N GLU A 194 -18.85 -8.16 -7.01
CA GLU A 194 -19.53 -7.30 -6.04
C GLU A 194 -21.07 -7.29 -6.17
N ASN A 195 -21.61 -7.77 -7.30
CA ASN A 195 -23.04 -7.90 -7.56
C ASN A 195 -23.55 -9.33 -7.32
N GLY A 196 -22.68 -10.25 -6.87
CA GLY A 196 -23.00 -11.66 -6.66
C GLY A 196 -23.05 -12.49 -7.95
N GLN A 197 -22.53 -11.97 -9.07
CA GLN A 197 -22.44 -12.72 -10.33
C GLN A 197 -21.13 -13.48 -10.39
N PHE A 198 -21.12 -14.68 -10.99
CA PHE A 198 -19.86 -15.41 -11.17
C PHE A 198 -18.92 -14.66 -12.09
N VAL A 199 -17.65 -14.55 -11.69
CA VAL A 199 -16.61 -14.01 -12.55
C VAL A 199 -16.37 -14.98 -13.71
N THR A 200 -16.23 -14.47 -14.94
CA THR A 200 -15.97 -15.25 -16.14
C THR A 200 -14.96 -14.57 -17.06
N PHE A 201 -14.17 -15.37 -17.79
CA PHE A 201 -13.24 -14.99 -18.86
C PHE A 201 -13.48 -15.81 -20.13
#